data_AF-A0AAV5BC73-F1
#
_entry.id   AF-A0AAV5BC73-F1
#
_cell.length_a   1.000
_cell.length_b   1.000
_cell.length_c   1.000
_cell.angle_alpha   90.00
_cell.angle_beta   90.00
_cell.angle_gamma   90.00
#
_symmetry.space_group_name_H-M   'P 1'
#
loop_
_entity.id
_entity.type
_entity.pdbx_description
1 polymer ?
#
loop_
_entity_poly.entity_id
_entity_poly.type
_entity_poly.pdbx_seq_one_letter_code
_entity_poly.pdbx_strand_id
1 'polypeptide(L)'
;MKEKVQKLGRALSAMVMPNISIFIAWGLITALFIPDGWLPNPTLNEMVVPMQRYLLPLLIAYSGGKMIYDHRGGIIGACFALGIIAGTETPMFIGAMIAGPLGGWLMKKTDQLLDGHIPNGFEMLVNNFSAGILGALLAIAGCLFINPLCLAVTNALSLGVQTLVNHGLLPLTSVLVEPAKILFLNNAINHGIFTPLGMEQVQETGKSIFFMIEANPGPGLGLLIAYWISTKGETKDSSLSAMIIEFFGGIHEIYFPFVLMNPITLIGVIAGGMTGVFVNSIFGSGLVSAASPGSILAILGMCAKDSYIGVICSVIAAAAVSAIVNTVLLKAFAKEGNLEEAKQKITASKAQSKGIPAAAAASVKIVFACDAGMGSSAMGAANLTKKLKNAGIDINVPHYALNEVPLDTQIIVTQTSLKERAADRCPNAKIYPISNFMASAEYDQIVDDVRCGNFETGNSAPAKKTAIDLSKVVFACDAGMGSSAMGAASLSRKLKSAGHDVNVPHYALNEVPLDTQIIVTQTSLKERAADRCPNAKIYPISNFMASAEYDQIVSELIGA
;
A
#
# COMPACT_ATOMS: atom_id res chain seq x y z
N MET A 1 9.02 13.68 21.58
CA MET A 1 9.49 14.50 20.43
C MET A 1 9.45 13.70 19.11
N LYS A 2 10.09 12.52 19.04
CA LYS A 2 10.08 11.61 17.88
C LYS A 2 8.69 11.38 17.24
N GLU A 3 7.68 11.06 18.06
CA GLU A 3 6.32 10.79 17.58
C GLU A 3 5.63 12.02 16.96
N LYS A 4 5.85 13.22 17.53
CA LYS A 4 5.30 14.47 16.98
C LYS A 4 5.93 14.79 15.63
N VAL A 5 7.25 14.63 15.50
CA VAL A 5 7.98 14.82 14.22
C VAL A 5 7.53 13.80 13.19
N GLN A 6 7.36 12.54 13.57
CA GLN A 6 6.84 11.49 12.68
C GLN A 6 5.40 11.78 12.25
N LYS A 7 4.53 12.27 13.15
CA LYS A 7 3.14 12.62 12.82
C LYS A 7 3.07 13.79 11.85
N LEU A 8 3.87 14.84 12.09
CA LEU A 8 3.99 15.97 11.18
C LEU A 8 4.52 15.52 9.81
N GLY A 9 5.60 14.75 9.79
CA GLY A 9 6.19 14.22 8.56
C GLY A 9 5.21 13.40 7.73
N ARG A 10 4.47 12.50 8.37
CA ARG A 10 3.40 11.72 7.70
C ARG A 10 2.31 12.60 7.12
N ALA A 11 1.88 13.62 7.87
CA ALA A 11 0.87 14.55 7.39
C ALA A 11 1.36 15.27 6.12
N LEU A 12 2.60 15.77 6.12
CA LEU A 12 3.21 16.43 4.96
C LEU A 12 3.34 15.47 3.77
N SER A 13 3.88 14.26 3.96
CA SER A 13 4.00 13.27 2.87
C SER A 13 2.65 12.87 2.29
N ALA A 14 1.63 12.70 3.13
CA ALA A 14 0.31 12.25 2.68
C ALA A 14 -0.40 13.28 1.78
N MET A 15 0.01 14.56 1.82
CA MET A 15 -0.47 15.56 0.88
C MET A 15 0.21 15.48 -0.50
N VAL A 16 1.47 15.03 -0.54
CA VAL A 16 2.29 15.05 -1.77
C VAL A 16 2.30 13.70 -2.48
N MET A 17 2.42 12.59 -1.73
CA MET A 17 2.55 11.23 -2.28
C MET A 17 1.44 10.82 -3.25
N PRO A 18 0.14 11.08 -2.98
CA PRO A 18 -0.93 10.73 -3.93
C PRO A 18 -0.81 11.41 -5.29
N ASN A 19 0.01 12.46 -5.40
CA ASN A 19 0.15 13.29 -6.59
C ASN A 19 1.49 13.07 -7.33
N ILE A 20 2.35 12.14 -6.86
CA ILE A 20 3.68 11.82 -7.45
C ILE A 20 3.63 11.61 -8.96
N SER A 21 2.62 10.92 -9.48
CA SER A 21 2.47 10.68 -10.92
C SER A 21 2.42 11.97 -11.73
N ILE A 22 1.77 13.01 -11.21
CA ILE A 22 1.65 14.29 -11.88
C ILE A 22 2.93 15.13 -11.77
N PHE A 23 3.68 14.99 -10.66
CA PHE A 23 5.01 15.59 -10.53
C PHE A 23 6.01 14.99 -11.52
N ILE A 24 5.91 13.68 -11.77
CA ILE A 24 6.71 12.99 -12.79
C ILE A 24 6.30 13.47 -14.18
N ALA A 25 4.99 13.56 -14.47
CA ALA A 25 4.51 14.06 -15.76
C ALA A 25 5.01 15.50 -16.04
N TRP A 26 4.91 16.39 -15.06
CA TRP A 26 5.47 17.73 -15.13
C TRP A 26 7.00 17.71 -15.34
N GLY A 27 7.72 16.86 -14.61
CA GLY A 27 9.17 16.71 -14.74
C GLY A 27 9.60 16.24 -16.14
N LEU A 28 8.88 15.29 -16.73
CA LEU A 28 9.13 14.82 -18.09
C LEU A 28 8.86 15.92 -19.13
N ILE A 29 7.74 16.63 -19.01
CA ILE A 29 7.42 17.76 -19.90
C ILE A 29 8.51 18.83 -19.79
N THR A 30 8.95 19.13 -18.56
CA THR A 30 10.01 20.11 -18.29
C THR A 30 11.34 19.64 -18.87
N ALA A 31 11.74 18.38 -18.66
CA ALA A 31 12.98 17.83 -19.22
C ALA A 31 13.00 17.86 -20.75
N LEU A 32 11.86 17.61 -21.39
CA LEU A 32 11.77 17.49 -22.84
C LEU A 32 11.64 18.85 -23.50
N PHE A 33 10.67 19.68 -23.10
CA PHE A 33 10.16 20.74 -23.99
C PHE A 33 10.62 22.16 -23.66
N ILE A 34 11.25 22.41 -22.50
CA ILE A 34 11.82 23.74 -22.19
C ILE A 34 12.93 24.10 -23.18
N PRO A 35 13.33 25.39 -23.29
CA PRO A 35 14.41 25.81 -24.20
C PRO A 35 15.71 25.03 -24.04
N ASP A 36 16.08 24.72 -22.79
CA ASP A 36 17.28 23.93 -22.45
C ASP A 36 17.04 22.41 -22.42
N GLY A 37 15.83 21.99 -22.79
CA GLY A 37 15.39 20.60 -22.76
C GLY A 37 16.02 19.72 -23.84
N TRP A 38 15.60 18.47 -23.84
CA TRP A 38 16.05 17.47 -24.81
C TRP A 38 15.42 17.64 -26.19
N LEU A 39 14.15 18.06 -26.24
CA LEU A 39 13.34 18.27 -27.44
C LEU A 39 12.59 19.61 -27.32
N PRO A 40 13.29 20.77 -27.34
CA PRO A 40 12.67 22.06 -27.09
C PRO A 40 11.49 22.32 -28.03
N ASN A 41 10.34 22.69 -27.46
CA ASN A 41 9.13 22.98 -28.22
C ASN A 41 8.36 24.13 -27.54
N PRO A 42 8.27 25.31 -28.18
CA PRO A 42 7.62 26.47 -27.58
C PRO A 42 6.18 26.22 -27.13
N THR A 43 5.38 25.53 -27.95
CA THR A 43 3.97 25.25 -27.67
C THR A 43 3.79 24.28 -26.51
N LEU A 44 4.60 23.21 -26.45
CA LEU A 44 4.49 22.24 -25.35
C LEU A 44 5.10 22.78 -24.06
N ASN A 45 6.09 23.68 -24.15
CA ASN A 45 6.67 24.37 -23.01
C ASN A 45 5.63 25.23 -22.25
N GLU A 46 4.63 25.79 -22.94
CA GLU A 46 3.57 26.58 -22.30
C GLU A 46 2.79 25.81 -21.21
N MET A 47 2.87 24.47 -21.18
CA MET A 47 2.27 23.65 -20.11
C MET A 47 3.06 23.69 -18.80
N VAL A 48 4.37 23.93 -18.84
CA VAL A 48 5.26 23.78 -17.67
C VAL A 48 4.86 24.73 -16.54
N VAL A 49 4.68 26.01 -16.87
CA VAL A 49 4.37 27.05 -15.87
C VAL A 49 2.98 26.86 -15.26
N PRO A 50 1.88 26.67 -16.02
CA PRO A 50 0.56 26.44 -15.45
C PRO A 50 0.47 25.17 -14.59
N MET A 51 1.15 24.09 -15.00
CA MET A 51 1.21 22.88 -14.19
C MET A 51 1.89 23.18 -12.85
N GLN A 52 3.06 23.80 -12.88
CA GLN A 52 3.84 24.09 -11.68
C GLN A 52 3.17 25.08 -10.73
N ARG A 53 2.61 26.16 -11.28
CA ARG A 53 2.03 27.26 -10.50
C ARG A 53 0.65 26.93 -9.96
N TYR A 54 -0.18 26.25 -10.75
CA TYR A 54 -1.57 25.99 -10.39
C TYR A 54 -1.82 24.51 -10.09
N LEU A 55 -1.57 23.62 -11.06
CA LEU A 55 -1.98 22.22 -10.93
C LEU A 55 -1.34 21.53 -9.71
N LEU A 56 -0.02 21.61 -9.56
CA LEU A 56 0.69 20.89 -8.50
C LEU A 56 0.31 21.38 -7.09
N PRO A 57 0.32 22.69 -6.78
CA PRO A 57 -0.03 23.16 -5.44
C PRO A 57 -1.52 22.93 -5.13
N LEU A 58 -2.43 23.08 -6.11
CA LEU A 58 -3.85 22.82 -5.90
C LEU A 58 -4.14 21.36 -5.55
N LEU A 59 -3.46 20.41 -6.18
CA LEU A 59 -3.60 18.98 -5.87
C LEU A 59 -3.06 18.62 -4.48
N ILE A 60 -1.97 19.26 -4.04
CA ILE A 60 -1.46 19.14 -2.67
C ILE A 60 -2.50 19.67 -1.68
N ALA A 61 -3.02 20.88 -1.92
CA ALA A 61 -4.02 21.50 -1.04
C ALA A 61 -5.31 20.67 -1.00
N TYR A 62 -5.75 20.15 -2.14
CA TYR A 62 -6.90 19.25 -2.22
C TYR A 62 -6.67 17.98 -1.40
N SER A 63 -5.50 17.35 -1.52
CA SER A 63 -5.16 16.16 -0.76
C SER A 63 -5.12 16.44 0.74
N GLY A 64 -4.51 17.56 1.15
CA GLY A 64 -4.47 17.99 2.55
C GLY A 64 -5.85 18.31 3.13
N GLY A 65 -6.72 18.99 2.37
CA GLY A 65 -8.10 19.24 2.78
C GLY A 65 -8.93 17.97 2.87
N LYS A 66 -8.72 17.04 1.93
CA LYS A 66 -9.39 15.72 1.90
C LYS A 66 -9.04 14.88 3.11
N MET A 67 -7.80 14.94 3.58
CA MET A 67 -7.40 14.24 4.80
C MET A 67 -8.14 14.72 6.07
N ILE A 68 -8.62 15.97 6.08
CA ILE A 68 -9.33 16.55 7.23
C ILE A 68 -10.84 16.35 7.13
N TYR A 69 -11.41 16.55 5.94
CA TYR A 69 -12.86 16.56 5.76
C TYR A 69 -13.32 16.06 4.38
N ASP A 70 -12.67 15.00 3.91
CA ASP A 70 -12.96 14.27 2.68
C ASP A 70 -13.15 15.20 1.46
N HIS A 71 -13.97 14.83 0.48
CA HIS A 71 -14.08 15.55 -0.78
C HIS A 71 -14.40 17.05 -0.60
N ARG A 72 -15.31 17.40 0.31
CA ARG A 72 -15.67 18.81 0.60
C ARG A 72 -14.48 19.58 1.15
N GLY A 73 -13.74 18.99 2.09
CA GLY A 73 -12.53 19.60 2.63
C GLY A 73 -11.47 19.80 1.56
N GLY A 74 -11.33 18.84 0.64
CA GLY A 74 -10.40 18.95 -0.50
C GLY A 74 -10.74 20.10 -1.43
N ILE A 75 -12.01 20.24 -1.84
CA ILE A 75 -12.44 21.32 -2.73
C ILE A 75 -12.16 22.70 -2.11
N ILE A 76 -12.52 22.88 -0.83
CA ILE A 76 -12.30 24.16 -0.13
C ILE A 76 -10.82 24.43 0.12
N GLY A 77 -10.04 23.40 0.47
CA GLY A 77 -8.59 23.51 0.58
C GLY A 77 -7.93 23.99 -0.72
N ALA A 78 -8.34 23.41 -1.86
CA ALA A 78 -7.86 23.84 -3.17
C ALA A 78 -8.27 25.28 -3.51
N CYS A 79 -9.53 25.66 -3.25
CA CYS A 79 -10.02 27.02 -3.48
C CYS A 79 -9.24 28.05 -2.64
N PHE A 80 -8.97 27.73 -1.37
CA PHE A 80 -8.16 28.57 -0.50
C PHE A 80 -6.72 28.71 -1.02
N ALA A 81 -6.10 27.61 -1.43
CA ALA A 81 -4.76 27.64 -2.01
C ALA A 81 -4.70 28.48 -3.29
N LEU A 82 -5.74 28.42 -4.15
CA LEU A 82 -5.83 29.27 -5.34
C LEU A 82 -5.78 30.76 -4.97
N GLY A 83 -6.47 31.16 -3.90
CA GLY A 83 -6.42 32.53 -3.38
C GLY A 83 -5.01 32.97 -3.00
N ILE A 84 -4.25 32.10 -2.32
CA ILE A 84 -2.85 32.38 -1.96
C ILE A 84 -1.98 32.53 -3.23
N ILE A 85 -2.14 31.61 -4.19
CA ILE A 85 -1.37 31.59 -5.44
C ILE A 85 -1.70 32.81 -6.32
N ALA A 86 -2.96 33.25 -6.37
CA ALA A 86 -3.39 34.35 -7.20
C ALA A 86 -2.70 35.69 -6.84
N GLY A 87 -2.20 35.82 -5.61
CA GLY A 87 -1.48 37.01 -5.16
C GLY A 87 0.02 37.02 -5.49
N THR A 88 0.56 36.02 -6.21
CA THR A 88 1.99 35.93 -6.53
C THR A 88 2.27 35.15 -7.82
N GLU A 89 3.40 35.43 -8.47
CA GLU A 89 3.90 34.66 -9.62
C GLU A 89 4.64 33.38 -9.19
N THR A 90 5.08 33.32 -7.93
CA THR A 90 5.81 32.18 -7.35
C THR A 90 4.84 31.05 -6.94
N PRO A 91 5.10 29.78 -7.32
CA PRO A 91 4.33 28.62 -6.86
C PRO A 91 4.35 28.49 -5.34
N MET A 92 3.18 28.44 -4.74
CA MET A 92 3.02 28.41 -3.28
C MET A 92 2.80 26.99 -2.76
N PHE A 93 3.83 26.12 -2.84
CA PHE A 93 3.74 24.75 -2.34
C PHE A 93 3.52 24.70 -0.81
N ILE A 94 4.30 25.48 -0.05
CA ILE A 94 4.13 25.59 1.41
C ILE A 94 2.76 26.21 1.74
N GLY A 95 2.37 27.25 0.99
CA GLY A 95 1.05 27.87 1.12
C GLY A 95 -0.09 26.86 0.91
N ALA A 96 0.02 25.99 -0.11
CA ALA A 96 -0.93 24.92 -0.37
C ALA A 96 -0.98 23.87 0.75
N MET A 97 0.18 23.49 1.31
CA MET A 97 0.26 22.55 2.44
C MET A 97 -0.36 23.10 3.73
N ILE A 98 -0.42 24.44 3.88
CA ILE A 98 -1.12 25.11 4.98
C ILE A 98 -2.62 25.24 4.65
N ALA A 99 -2.95 25.76 3.47
CA ALA A 99 -4.31 26.04 3.05
C ALA A 99 -5.18 24.79 2.95
N GLY A 100 -4.63 23.66 2.51
CA GLY A 100 -5.36 22.40 2.38
C GLY A 100 -6.00 21.97 3.70
N PRO A 101 -5.20 21.58 4.72
CA PRO A 101 -5.74 21.16 6.01
C PRO A 101 -6.56 22.23 6.72
N LEU A 102 -6.16 23.51 6.64
CA LEU A 102 -6.90 24.61 7.28
C LEU A 102 -8.26 24.82 6.63
N GLY A 103 -8.32 24.82 5.29
CA GLY A 103 -9.57 24.91 4.53
C GLY A 103 -10.50 23.73 4.81
N GLY A 104 -9.94 22.51 4.85
CA GLY A 104 -10.70 21.33 5.24
C GLY A 104 -11.24 21.40 6.67
N TRP A 105 -10.45 21.93 7.62
CA TRP A 105 -10.87 22.10 9.00
C TRP A 105 -11.98 23.16 9.15
N LEU A 106 -11.86 24.29 8.45
CA LEU A 106 -12.89 25.34 8.43
C LEU A 106 -14.18 24.86 7.78
N MET A 107 -14.08 24.06 6.71
CA MET A 107 -15.26 23.43 6.09
C MET A 107 -15.95 22.47 7.07
N LYS A 108 -15.17 21.62 7.74
CA LYS A 108 -15.70 20.72 8.79
C LYS A 108 -16.43 21.50 9.87
N LYS A 109 -15.87 22.62 10.32
CA LYS A 109 -16.49 23.48 11.33
C LYS A 109 -17.75 24.16 10.84
N THR A 110 -17.77 24.60 9.59
CA THR A 110 -18.93 25.22 8.97
C THR A 110 -20.10 24.23 8.88
N ASP A 111 -19.84 23.00 8.44
CA ASP A 111 -20.87 21.97 8.41
C ASP A 111 -21.38 21.61 9.81
N GLN A 112 -20.49 21.51 10.80
CA GLN A 112 -20.89 21.27 12.20
C GLN A 112 -21.79 22.37 12.77
N LEU A 113 -21.64 23.61 12.33
CA LEU A 113 -22.48 24.73 12.74
C LEU A 113 -23.85 24.72 12.06
N LEU A 114 -23.91 24.22 10.83
CA LEU A 114 -25.15 24.13 10.04
C LEU A 114 -25.93 22.85 10.34
N ASP A 115 -25.28 21.84 10.90
CA ASP A 115 -25.92 20.58 11.26
C ASP A 115 -27.12 20.79 12.20
N GLY A 116 -28.21 20.08 11.94
CA GLY A 116 -29.49 20.24 12.65
C GLY A 116 -30.27 21.53 12.37
N HIS A 117 -29.73 22.47 11.58
CA HIS A 117 -30.40 23.74 11.22
C HIS A 117 -30.91 23.77 9.78
N ILE A 118 -30.69 22.70 9.01
CA ILE A 118 -31.06 22.63 7.60
C ILE A 118 -32.45 21.98 7.45
N PRO A 119 -33.42 22.66 6.82
CA PRO A 119 -34.71 22.05 6.52
C PRO A 119 -34.56 20.87 5.55
N ASN A 120 -35.40 19.84 5.73
CA ASN A 120 -35.42 18.68 4.86
C ASN A 120 -35.66 19.09 3.39
N GLY A 121 -34.87 18.55 2.46
CA GLY A 121 -34.92 18.86 1.04
C GLY A 121 -34.08 20.08 0.61
N PHE A 122 -33.51 20.84 1.55
CA PHE A 122 -32.60 21.96 1.28
C PHE A 122 -31.13 21.62 1.51
N GLU A 123 -30.79 20.38 1.86
CA GLU A 123 -29.44 19.96 2.24
C GLU A 123 -28.44 20.23 1.13
N MET A 124 -28.75 19.88 -0.11
CA MET A 124 -27.86 20.12 -1.25
C MET A 124 -27.63 21.62 -1.50
N LEU A 125 -28.68 22.44 -1.38
CA LEU A 125 -28.58 23.89 -1.55
C LEU A 125 -27.67 24.49 -0.48
N VAL A 126 -27.97 24.22 0.80
CA VAL A 126 -27.22 24.78 1.92
C VAL A 126 -25.78 24.27 1.92
N ASN A 127 -25.55 22.99 1.63
CA ASN A 127 -24.21 22.40 1.58
C ASN A 127 -23.36 23.01 0.46
N ASN A 128 -23.92 23.22 -0.73
CA ASN A 128 -23.17 23.80 -1.85
C ASN A 128 -22.92 25.30 -1.65
N PHE A 129 -23.92 26.07 -1.21
CA PHE A 129 -23.76 27.50 -0.99
C PHE A 129 -22.86 27.82 0.21
N SER A 130 -22.95 27.07 1.32
CA SER A 130 -22.07 27.28 2.47
C SER A 130 -20.60 27.01 2.11
N ALA A 131 -20.35 25.92 1.38
CA ALA A 131 -19.02 25.62 0.84
C ALA A 131 -18.54 26.71 -0.13
N GLY A 132 -19.39 27.16 -1.05
CA GLY A 132 -19.07 28.22 -2.01
C GLY A 132 -18.73 29.56 -1.33
N ILE A 133 -19.54 30.00 -0.37
CA ILE A 133 -19.32 31.23 0.39
C ILE A 133 -18.02 31.13 1.20
N LEU A 134 -17.82 30.02 1.92
CA LEU A 134 -16.59 29.80 2.67
C LEU A 134 -15.37 29.80 1.75
N GLY A 135 -15.45 29.09 0.62
CA GLY A 135 -14.38 29.04 -0.38
C GLY A 135 -14.02 30.43 -0.90
N ALA A 136 -15.01 31.25 -1.25
CA ALA A 136 -14.79 32.63 -1.71
C ALA A 136 -14.11 33.49 -0.61
N LEU A 137 -14.60 33.42 0.62
CA LEU A 137 -14.01 34.16 1.74
C LEU A 137 -12.56 33.74 2.01
N LEU A 138 -12.29 32.42 1.98
CA LEU A 138 -10.93 31.89 2.16
C LEU A 138 -10.02 32.25 1.01
N ALA A 139 -10.50 32.24 -0.24
CA ALA A 139 -9.70 32.68 -1.38
C ALA A 139 -9.30 34.15 -1.26
N ILE A 140 -10.24 35.03 -0.88
CA ILE A 140 -9.96 36.46 -0.63
C ILE A 140 -8.96 36.61 0.53
N ALA A 141 -9.19 35.92 1.64
CA ALA A 141 -8.31 35.98 2.80
C ALA A 141 -6.89 35.43 2.49
N GLY A 142 -6.82 34.39 1.67
CA GLY A 142 -5.58 33.80 1.18
C GLY A 142 -4.75 34.79 0.39
N CYS A 143 -5.40 35.51 -0.54
CA CYS A 143 -4.77 36.52 -1.37
C CYS A 143 -4.26 37.72 -0.57
N LEU A 144 -5.08 38.23 0.36
CA LEU A 144 -4.78 39.49 1.07
C LEU A 144 -3.90 39.33 2.31
N PHE A 145 -4.02 38.22 3.04
CA PHE A 145 -3.37 38.07 4.36
C PHE A 145 -2.36 36.94 4.43
N ILE A 146 -2.67 35.78 3.85
CA ILE A 146 -1.82 34.58 3.99
C ILE A 146 -0.67 34.61 2.99
N ASN A 147 -0.89 35.10 1.78
CA ASN A 147 0.15 35.21 0.75
C ASN A 147 1.39 36.01 1.21
N PRO A 148 1.28 37.23 1.78
CA PRO A 148 2.45 37.97 2.29
C PRO A 148 3.26 37.19 3.34
N LEU A 149 2.57 36.44 4.20
CA LEU A 149 3.21 35.61 5.22
C LEU A 149 3.95 34.43 4.58
N CYS A 150 3.33 33.74 3.64
CA CYS A 150 3.96 32.64 2.90
C CYS A 150 5.20 33.13 2.14
N LEU A 151 5.12 34.27 1.45
CA LEU A 151 6.26 34.89 0.78
C LEU A 151 7.40 35.22 1.74
N ALA A 152 7.10 35.77 2.91
CA ALA A 152 8.13 36.07 3.91
C ALA A 152 8.84 34.78 4.40
N VAL A 153 8.09 33.71 4.63
CA VAL A 153 8.64 32.40 5.04
C VAL A 153 9.48 31.78 3.92
N THR A 154 8.96 31.75 2.69
CA THR A 154 9.67 31.29 1.50
C THR A 154 11.00 32.04 1.33
N ASN A 155 10.97 33.37 1.36
CA ASN A 155 12.18 34.18 1.17
C ASN A 155 13.21 33.93 2.28
N ALA A 156 12.76 33.76 3.52
CA ALA A 156 13.66 33.42 4.63
C ALA A 156 14.28 32.01 4.46
N LEU A 157 13.49 31.03 4.02
CA LEU A 157 13.98 29.67 3.73
C LEU A 157 14.98 29.67 2.57
N SER A 158 14.66 30.37 1.46
CA SER A 158 15.54 30.54 0.31
C SER A 158 16.86 31.20 0.70
N LEU A 159 16.83 32.23 1.56
CA LEU A 159 18.04 32.86 2.09
C LEU A 159 18.86 31.90 2.95
N GLY A 160 18.22 31.11 3.82
CA GLY A 160 18.88 30.10 4.64
C GLY A 160 19.54 29.01 3.79
N VAL A 161 18.85 28.55 2.76
CA VAL A 161 19.36 27.61 1.75
C VAL A 161 20.56 28.19 1.01
N GLN A 162 20.46 29.42 0.49
CA GLN A 162 21.55 30.07 -0.23
C GLN A 162 22.77 30.27 0.68
N THR A 163 22.56 30.57 1.95
CA THR A 163 23.63 30.66 2.96
C THR A 163 24.34 29.31 3.13
N LEU A 164 23.59 28.20 3.23
CA LEU A 164 24.18 26.86 3.32
C LEU A 164 24.98 26.49 2.06
N VAL A 165 24.49 26.86 0.88
CA VAL A 165 25.19 26.62 -0.39
C VAL A 165 26.47 27.46 -0.48
N ASN A 166 26.37 28.76 -0.22
CA ASN A 166 27.48 29.72 -0.34
C ASN A 166 28.62 29.43 0.65
N HIS A 167 28.29 28.91 1.83
CA HIS A 167 29.29 28.51 2.82
C HIS A 167 29.72 27.03 2.68
N GLY A 168 29.26 26.31 1.66
CA GLY A 168 29.61 24.90 1.45
C GLY A 168 29.12 23.97 2.57
N LEU A 169 28.09 24.38 3.31
CA LEU A 169 27.52 23.66 4.45
C LEU A 169 26.40 22.70 4.05
N LEU A 170 25.90 22.77 2.81
CA LEU A 170 24.86 21.86 2.32
C LEU A 170 25.19 20.37 2.53
N PRO A 171 26.45 19.88 2.37
CA PRO A 171 26.80 18.50 2.70
C PRO A 171 26.41 18.08 4.11
N LEU A 172 26.45 18.99 5.09
CA LEU A 172 26.13 18.69 6.49
C LEU A 172 24.66 18.28 6.69
N THR A 173 23.77 18.54 5.73
CA THR A 173 22.38 18.05 5.81
C THR A 173 22.32 16.53 5.93
N SER A 174 23.28 15.80 5.37
CA SER A 174 23.34 14.33 5.46
C SER A 174 23.49 13.80 6.89
N VAL A 175 24.03 14.60 7.82
CA VAL A 175 24.09 14.25 9.25
C VAL A 175 22.67 14.10 9.84
N LEU A 176 21.70 14.83 9.30
CA LEU A 176 20.29 14.75 9.73
C LEU A 176 19.48 13.81 8.83
N VAL A 177 19.72 13.85 7.51
CA VAL A 177 18.93 13.12 6.52
C VAL A 177 19.16 11.62 6.63
N GLU A 178 20.41 11.14 6.69
CA GLU A 178 20.69 9.69 6.68
C GLU A 178 20.15 8.95 7.91
N PRO A 179 20.32 9.46 9.16
CA PRO A 179 19.67 8.84 10.31
C PRO A 179 18.14 8.87 10.21
N ALA A 180 17.59 9.96 9.69
CA ALA A 180 16.14 10.10 9.55
C ALA A 180 15.57 9.12 8.51
N LYS A 181 16.28 8.83 7.41
CA LYS A 181 15.90 7.79 6.45
C LYS A 181 15.71 6.45 7.14
N ILE A 182 16.68 6.02 7.95
CA ILE A 182 16.63 4.74 8.70
C ILE A 182 15.46 4.71 9.70
N LEU A 183 15.09 5.88 10.25
CA LEU A 183 13.92 6.04 11.11
C LEU A 183 12.59 6.13 10.34
N PHE A 184 12.59 5.81 9.03
CA PHE A 184 11.45 5.86 8.11
C PHE A 184 10.83 7.26 7.99
N LEU A 185 11.67 8.30 8.06
CA LEU A 185 11.29 9.69 7.80
C LEU A 185 11.67 10.13 6.37
N ASN A 186 12.16 9.22 5.53
CA ASN A 186 12.55 9.49 4.14
C ASN A 186 11.43 10.16 3.34
N ASN A 187 10.21 9.63 3.35
CA ASN A 187 9.09 10.23 2.62
C ASN A 187 8.69 11.61 3.18
N ALA A 188 8.85 11.82 4.49
CA ALA A 188 8.56 13.09 5.14
C ALA A 188 9.56 14.17 4.72
N ILE A 189 10.84 13.81 4.67
CA ILE A 189 11.91 14.71 4.30
C ILE A 189 11.90 14.97 2.79
N ASN A 190 11.88 13.90 1.98
CA ASN A 190 11.96 14.02 0.54
C ASN A 190 10.71 14.69 -0.03
N HIS A 191 9.54 14.07 0.13
CA HIS A 191 8.32 14.59 -0.48
C HIS A 191 7.68 15.72 0.32
N GLY A 192 7.85 15.76 1.64
CA GLY A 192 7.26 16.80 2.49
C GLY A 192 8.07 18.09 2.60
N ILE A 193 9.39 18.06 2.36
CA ILE A 193 10.28 19.23 2.53
C ILE A 193 11.06 19.52 1.25
N PHE A 194 11.90 18.58 0.79
CA PHE A 194 12.83 18.84 -0.31
C PHE A 194 12.15 18.96 -1.66
N THR A 195 11.08 18.21 -1.91
CA THR A 195 10.34 18.25 -3.17
C THR A 195 9.70 19.64 -3.39
N PRO A 196 8.94 20.20 -2.43
CA PRO A 196 8.48 21.60 -2.51
C PRO A 196 9.59 22.62 -2.75
N LEU A 197 10.68 22.56 -1.98
CA LEU A 197 11.81 23.50 -2.11
C LEU A 197 12.51 23.37 -3.46
N GLY A 198 12.66 22.14 -3.96
CA GLY A 198 13.25 21.89 -5.26
C GLY A 198 12.39 22.42 -6.40
N MET A 199 11.06 22.31 -6.28
CA MET A 199 10.15 22.85 -7.30
C MET A 199 10.19 24.37 -7.36
N GLU A 200 10.32 25.04 -6.23
CA GLU A 200 10.50 26.48 -6.18
C GLU A 200 11.83 26.88 -6.86
N GLN A 201 12.92 26.17 -6.56
CA GLN A 201 14.24 26.43 -7.14
C GLN A 201 14.33 26.16 -8.65
N VAL A 202 13.61 25.15 -9.17
CA VAL A 202 13.59 24.83 -10.61
C VAL A 202 13.05 26.00 -11.44
N GLN A 203 12.21 26.88 -10.87
CA GLN A 203 11.72 28.04 -11.61
C GLN A 203 12.82 29.01 -12.03
N GLU A 204 13.78 29.23 -11.14
CA GLU A 204 14.83 30.22 -11.36
C GLU A 204 16.01 29.61 -12.11
N THR A 205 16.27 28.32 -11.88
CA THR A 205 17.53 27.68 -12.29
C THR A 205 17.36 26.47 -13.21
N GLY A 206 16.13 26.05 -13.49
CA GLY A 206 15.82 24.89 -14.34
C GLY A 206 16.12 23.52 -13.70
N LYS A 207 16.74 23.49 -12.52
CA LYS A 207 17.15 22.26 -11.81
C LYS A 207 17.23 22.49 -10.30
N SER A 208 17.26 21.42 -9.52
CA SER A 208 17.48 21.53 -8.08
C SER A 208 18.26 20.35 -7.52
N ILE A 209 19.22 20.68 -6.65
CA ILE A 209 19.97 19.70 -5.85
C ILE A 209 19.09 19.06 -4.76
N PHE A 210 18.00 19.72 -4.34
CA PHE A 210 17.14 19.22 -3.25
C PHE A 210 16.51 17.87 -3.55
N PHE A 211 16.19 17.60 -4.82
CA PHE A 211 15.67 16.31 -5.25
C PHE A 211 16.67 15.16 -5.09
N MET A 212 17.96 15.45 -4.89
CA MET A 212 19.01 14.44 -4.77
C MET A 212 19.49 14.20 -3.34
N ILE A 213 19.25 15.13 -2.41
CA ILE A 213 19.81 15.04 -1.04
C ILE A 213 19.39 13.74 -0.36
N GLU A 214 18.13 13.33 -0.52
CA GLU A 214 17.62 12.07 0.03
C GLU A 214 17.67 10.93 -0.99
N ALA A 215 17.36 11.22 -2.26
CA ALA A 215 17.16 10.20 -3.29
C ALA A 215 18.44 9.52 -3.78
N ASN A 216 19.63 10.11 -3.55
CA ASN A 216 20.90 9.55 -4.03
C ASN A 216 21.11 8.11 -3.51
N PRO A 217 21.22 7.09 -4.39
CA PRO A 217 21.38 5.69 -3.98
C PRO A 217 22.84 5.33 -3.65
N GLY A 218 23.80 6.24 -3.89
CA GLY A 218 25.22 6.00 -3.64
C GLY A 218 25.53 5.60 -2.18
N PRO A 219 25.05 6.33 -1.15
CA PRO A 219 25.38 6.02 0.25
C PRO A 219 24.97 4.61 0.68
N GLY A 220 23.76 4.15 0.36
CA GLY A 220 23.29 2.81 0.71
C GLY A 220 23.93 1.73 -0.17
N LEU A 221 24.10 1.97 -1.47
CA LEU A 221 24.89 1.09 -2.36
C LEU A 221 26.30 0.84 -1.78
N GLY A 222 26.98 1.89 -1.32
CA GLY A 222 28.31 1.76 -0.73
C GLY A 222 28.33 0.89 0.54
N LEU A 223 27.32 1.05 1.41
CA LEU A 223 27.16 0.20 2.59
C LEU A 223 26.99 -1.27 2.19
N LEU A 224 26.14 -1.55 1.21
CA LEU A 224 25.88 -2.92 0.77
C LEU A 224 27.11 -3.55 0.09
N ILE A 225 27.89 -2.78 -0.68
CA ILE A 225 29.20 -3.21 -1.20
C ILE A 225 30.13 -3.58 -0.05
N ALA A 226 30.19 -2.78 1.01
CA ALA A 226 31.04 -3.07 2.17
C ALA A 226 30.65 -4.40 2.84
N TYR A 227 29.35 -4.69 2.96
CA TYR A 227 28.84 -5.97 3.45
C TYR A 227 29.18 -7.13 2.52
N TRP A 228 28.99 -6.95 1.21
CA TRP A 228 29.28 -7.99 0.22
C TRP A 228 30.76 -8.41 0.20
N ILE A 229 31.67 -7.44 0.44
CA ILE A 229 33.12 -7.69 0.51
C ILE A 229 33.54 -8.23 1.88
N SER A 230 32.94 -7.75 2.97
CA SER A 230 33.43 -8.00 4.34
C SER A 230 32.76 -9.17 5.05
N THR A 231 31.67 -9.73 4.50
CA THR A 231 30.91 -10.83 5.13
C THR A 231 30.84 -12.07 4.25
N LYS A 232 30.33 -13.17 4.82
CA LYS A 232 30.15 -14.48 4.15
C LYS A 232 28.76 -15.02 4.43
N GLY A 233 28.35 -16.04 3.66
CA GLY A 233 27.06 -16.71 3.84
C GLY A 233 25.87 -15.82 3.49
N GLU A 234 24.75 -16.04 4.18
CA GLU A 234 23.45 -15.43 3.88
C GLU A 234 23.46 -13.89 3.87
N THR A 235 24.25 -13.25 4.74
CA THR A 235 24.40 -11.79 4.79
C THR A 235 25.00 -11.23 3.51
N LYS A 236 25.97 -11.94 2.92
CA LYS A 236 26.59 -11.56 1.65
C LYS A 236 25.59 -11.69 0.50
N ASP A 237 24.88 -12.80 0.43
CA ASP A 237 23.91 -13.05 -0.64
C ASP A 237 22.73 -12.06 -0.56
N SER A 238 22.23 -11.82 0.66
CA SER A 238 21.21 -10.80 0.92
C SER A 238 21.66 -9.39 0.54
N SER A 239 22.94 -9.04 0.81
CA SER A 239 23.47 -7.72 0.44
C SER A 239 23.51 -7.53 -1.08
N LEU A 240 23.84 -8.57 -1.85
CA LEU A 240 23.88 -8.51 -3.31
C LEU A 240 22.48 -8.27 -3.90
N SER A 241 21.47 -8.99 -3.42
CA SER A 241 20.08 -8.76 -3.83
C SER A 241 19.60 -7.36 -3.45
N ALA A 242 19.94 -6.90 -2.25
CA ALA A 242 19.61 -5.56 -1.78
C ALA A 242 20.24 -4.47 -2.67
N MET A 243 21.47 -4.65 -3.16
CA MET A 243 22.14 -3.66 -4.04
C MET A 243 21.35 -3.43 -5.31
N ILE A 244 20.86 -4.50 -5.94
CA ILE A 244 20.10 -4.42 -7.19
C ILE A 244 18.77 -3.70 -6.95
N ILE A 245 18.05 -4.10 -5.90
CA ILE A 245 16.73 -3.55 -5.57
C ILE A 245 16.83 -2.08 -5.16
N GLU A 246 17.83 -1.70 -4.38
CA GLU A 246 18.06 -0.32 -3.99
C GLU A 246 18.45 0.53 -5.19
N PHE A 247 19.48 0.13 -5.92
CA PHE A 247 20.09 0.98 -6.95
C PHE A 247 19.19 1.15 -8.17
N PHE A 248 18.63 0.04 -8.70
CA PHE A 248 17.76 0.08 -9.88
C PHE A 248 16.28 0.21 -9.53
N GLY A 249 15.85 -0.38 -8.42
CA GLY A 249 14.46 -0.31 -7.96
C GLY A 249 14.15 0.96 -7.14
N GLY A 250 15.17 1.62 -6.58
CA GLY A 250 15.00 2.86 -5.80
C GLY A 250 14.34 2.65 -4.44
N ILE A 251 14.37 1.42 -3.91
CA ILE A 251 13.81 1.09 -2.59
C ILE A 251 14.92 1.19 -1.56
N HIS A 252 15.12 2.39 -1.02
CA HIS A 252 16.17 2.69 -0.04
C HIS A 252 15.97 1.93 1.28
N GLU A 253 14.75 1.51 1.61
CA GLU A 253 14.49 0.78 2.87
C GLU A 253 15.19 -0.59 2.94
N ILE A 254 15.65 -1.14 1.81
CA ILE A 254 16.23 -2.49 1.75
C ILE A 254 17.63 -2.55 2.38
N TYR A 255 18.36 -1.43 2.48
CA TYR A 255 19.67 -1.39 3.13
C TYR A 255 19.59 -1.08 4.63
N PHE A 256 18.44 -0.59 5.13
CA PHE A 256 18.29 -0.24 6.55
C PHE A 256 18.60 -1.40 7.51
N PRO A 257 18.27 -2.69 7.22
CA PRO A 257 18.57 -3.79 8.13
C PRO A 257 20.08 -3.94 8.36
N PHE A 258 20.87 -3.66 7.33
CA PHE A 258 22.33 -3.71 7.38
C PHE A 258 22.90 -2.62 8.29
N VAL A 259 22.28 -1.44 8.34
CA VAL A 259 22.67 -0.41 9.33
C VAL A 259 22.22 -0.81 10.73
N LEU A 260 21.01 -1.32 10.91
CA LEU A 260 20.53 -1.73 12.24
C LEU A 260 21.31 -2.91 12.83
N MET A 261 21.84 -3.79 11.99
CA MET A 261 22.68 -4.90 12.40
C MET A 261 24.02 -4.41 12.97
N ASN A 262 24.61 -3.37 12.38
CA ASN A 262 25.82 -2.71 12.89
C ASN A 262 25.64 -1.18 12.84
N PRO A 263 25.03 -0.54 13.86
CA PRO A 263 24.67 0.89 13.83
C PRO A 263 25.83 1.84 13.58
N ILE A 264 27.07 1.44 13.90
CA ILE A 264 28.27 2.23 13.59
C ILE A 264 28.44 2.49 12.09
N THR A 265 27.91 1.63 11.23
CA THR A 265 27.96 1.78 9.76
C THR A 265 27.12 2.95 9.24
N LEU A 266 26.27 3.55 10.08
CA LEU A 266 25.61 4.83 9.78
C LEU A 266 26.64 5.93 9.48
N ILE A 267 27.83 5.89 10.11
CA ILE A 267 28.88 6.88 9.86
C ILE A 267 29.32 6.86 8.39
N GLY A 268 29.48 5.68 7.80
CA GLY A 268 29.86 5.57 6.37
C GLY A 268 28.75 6.02 5.44
N VAL A 269 27.49 5.75 5.79
CA VAL A 269 26.33 6.25 5.03
C VAL A 269 26.26 7.78 5.09
N ILE A 270 26.43 8.39 6.27
CA ILE A 270 26.51 9.86 6.42
C ILE A 270 27.65 10.43 5.58
N ALA A 271 28.85 9.86 5.69
CA ALA A 271 30.02 10.32 4.93
C ALA A 271 29.77 10.24 3.42
N GLY A 272 29.20 9.13 2.93
CA GLY A 272 28.79 8.97 1.53
C GLY A 272 27.77 10.01 1.10
N GLY A 273 26.74 10.25 1.91
CA GLY A 273 25.71 11.27 1.64
C GLY A 273 26.32 12.67 1.54
N MET A 274 27.19 13.03 2.50
CA MET A 274 27.91 14.30 2.49
C MET A 274 28.75 14.44 1.21
N THR A 275 29.47 13.40 0.81
CA THR A 275 30.26 13.40 -0.43
C THR A 275 29.38 13.61 -1.66
N GLY A 276 28.24 12.91 -1.76
CA GLY A 276 27.32 13.08 -2.89
C GLY A 276 26.79 14.50 -3.00
N VAL A 277 26.34 15.09 -1.90
CA VAL A 277 25.85 16.48 -1.87
C VAL A 277 26.99 17.47 -2.20
N PHE A 278 28.18 17.24 -1.68
CA PHE A 278 29.36 18.07 -1.96
C PHE A 278 29.74 18.05 -3.44
N VAL A 279 29.80 16.87 -4.06
CA VAL A 279 30.09 16.74 -5.49
C VAL A 279 29.03 17.48 -6.31
N ASN A 280 27.74 17.30 -6.01
CA ASN A 280 26.70 18.04 -6.73
C ASN A 280 26.81 19.55 -6.54
N SER A 281 27.19 20.01 -5.34
CA SER A 281 27.41 21.43 -5.06
C SER A 281 28.57 22.03 -5.86
N ILE A 282 29.66 21.28 -6.07
CA ILE A 282 30.79 21.72 -6.90
C ILE A 282 30.39 21.82 -8.38
N PHE A 283 29.69 20.80 -8.88
CA PHE A 283 29.29 20.74 -10.29
C PHE A 283 28.06 21.60 -10.60
N GLY A 284 27.38 22.14 -9.57
CA GLY A 284 26.09 22.80 -9.73
C GLY A 284 25.04 21.89 -10.36
N SER A 285 25.10 20.58 -10.10
CA SER A 285 24.21 19.59 -10.72
C SER A 285 22.92 19.39 -9.92
N GLY A 286 21.84 19.06 -10.63
CA GLY A 286 20.52 18.82 -10.04
C GLY A 286 19.54 18.13 -10.98
N LEU A 287 18.34 17.89 -10.48
CA LEU A 287 17.23 17.28 -11.22
C LEU A 287 16.16 18.32 -11.57
N VAL A 288 15.39 18.08 -12.63
CA VAL A 288 14.27 18.96 -13.03
C VAL A 288 12.99 18.68 -12.24
N SER A 289 12.89 17.51 -11.60
CA SER A 289 11.77 17.10 -10.74
C SER A 289 12.22 16.01 -9.76
N ALA A 290 11.33 15.64 -8.83
CA ALA A 290 11.58 14.57 -7.89
C ALA A 290 11.72 13.21 -8.59
N ALA A 291 12.77 12.47 -8.25
CA ALA A 291 12.93 11.08 -8.66
C ALA A 291 12.13 10.16 -7.72
N SER A 292 11.13 9.46 -8.25
CA SER A 292 10.33 8.51 -7.47
C SER A 292 9.97 7.27 -8.31
N PRO A 293 10.39 6.06 -7.89
CA PRO A 293 11.30 5.76 -6.77
C PRO A 293 12.68 6.41 -6.92
N GLY A 294 13.46 6.52 -5.84
CA GLY A 294 14.81 7.12 -5.85
C GLY A 294 15.87 6.23 -6.51
N SER A 295 15.58 5.63 -7.66
CA SER A 295 16.49 4.76 -8.39
C SER A 295 17.44 5.55 -9.28
N ILE A 296 18.57 4.96 -9.65
CA ILE A 296 19.47 5.58 -10.62
C ILE A 296 18.79 5.86 -11.95
N LEU A 297 17.84 5.01 -12.36
CA LEU A 297 17.10 5.17 -13.62
C LEU A 297 16.20 6.41 -13.55
N ALA A 298 15.49 6.59 -12.44
CA ALA A 298 14.64 7.76 -12.23
C ALA A 298 15.47 9.04 -12.08
N ILE A 299 16.60 8.98 -11.36
CA ILE A 299 17.53 10.10 -11.20
C ILE A 299 18.09 10.53 -12.55
N LEU A 300 18.58 9.60 -13.37
CA LEU A 300 19.11 9.93 -14.69
C LEU A 300 18.01 10.37 -15.66
N GLY A 301 16.78 9.87 -15.50
CA GLY A 301 15.62 10.30 -16.29
C GLY A 301 15.19 11.74 -15.95
N MET A 302 15.27 12.14 -14.68
CA MET A 302 14.96 13.50 -14.22
C MET A 302 16.18 14.42 -14.19
N CYS A 303 17.34 13.97 -14.65
CA CYS A 303 18.56 14.76 -14.64
C CYS A 303 18.49 15.91 -15.63
N ALA A 304 18.87 17.11 -15.18
CA ALA A 304 19.04 18.22 -16.10
C ALA A 304 20.17 17.92 -17.11
N LYS A 305 20.02 18.42 -18.34
CA LYS A 305 20.89 18.09 -19.48
C LYS A 305 22.37 18.40 -19.22
N ASP A 306 22.64 19.48 -18.49
CA ASP A 306 23.99 19.93 -18.14
C ASP A 306 24.55 19.25 -16.86
N SER A 307 23.74 18.42 -16.20
CA SER A 307 24.02 17.93 -14.85
C SER A 307 24.50 16.48 -14.79
N TYR A 308 24.46 15.73 -15.91
CA TYR A 308 24.76 14.29 -15.93
C TYR A 308 26.11 13.92 -15.33
N ILE A 309 27.17 14.66 -15.68
CA ILE A 309 28.52 14.38 -15.17
C ILE A 309 28.53 14.53 -13.65
N GLY A 310 28.04 15.66 -13.13
CA GLY A 310 27.97 15.93 -11.70
C GLY A 310 27.12 14.90 -10.95
N VAL A 311 25.96 14.55 -11.49
CA VAL A 311 25.05 13.55 -10.92
C VAL A 311 25.72 12.18 -10.84
N ILE A 312 26.28 11.68 -11.96
CA ILE A 312 26.94 10.37 -12.01
C ILE A 312 28.15 10.35 -11.07
N CYS A 313 29.00 11.37 -11.11
CA CYS A 313 30.14 11.49 -10.21
C CYS A 313 29.70 11.51 -8.74
N SER A 314 28.59 12.18 -8.42
CA SER A 314 28.08 12.24 -7.05
C SER A 314 27.63 10.89 -6.52
N VAL A 315 26.97 10.08 -7.35
CA VAL A 315 26.51 8.74 -6.99
C VAL A 315 27.71 7.80 -6.79
N ILE A 316 28.67 7.82 -7.72
CA ILE A 316 29.88 7.00 -7.64
C ILE A 316 30.72 7.37 -6.43
N ALA A 317 30.96 8.68 -6.21
CA ALA A 317 31.77 9.15 -5.09
C ALA A 317 31.10 8.84 -3.74
N ALA A 318 29.78 9.04 -3.63
CA ALA A 318 29.02 8.67 -2.44
C ALA A 318 29.12 7.17 -2.13
N ALA A 319 28.99 6.32 -3.15
CA ALA A 319 29.12 4.87 -3.00
C ALA A 319 30.55 4.47 -2.61
N ALA A 320 31.57 5.04 -3.25
CA ALA A 320 32.96 4.76 -2.96
C ALA A 320 33.32 5.13 -1.51
N VAL A 321 32.97 6.35 -1.06
CA VAL A 321 33.25 6.80 0.30
C VAL A 321 32.51 5.95 1.33
N SER A 322 31.21 5.71 1.12
CA SER A 322 30.43 4.86 2.03
C SER A 322 31.00 3.43 2.09
N ALA A 323 31.40 2.85 0.95
CA ALA A 323 31.99 1.51 0.90
C ALA A 323 33.34 1.44 1.64
N ILE A 324 34.23 2.41 1.42
CA ILE A 324 35.55 2.45 2.06
C ILE A 324 35.39 2.57 3.58
N VAL A 325 34.61 3.55 4.04
CA VAL A 325 34.41 3.80 5.48
C VAL A 325 33.74 2.59 6.14
N ASN A 326 32.68 2.06 5.55
CA ASN A 326 31.96 0.93 6.14
C ASN A 326 32.76 -0.38 6.10
N THR A 327 33.62 -0.59 5.10
CA THR A 327 34.52 -1.76 5.07
C THR A 327 35.50 -1.72 6.25
N VAL A 328 36.06 -0.54 6.54
CA VAL A 328 36.95 -0.37 7.70
C VAL A 328 36.17 -0.59 9.01
N LEU A 329 35.00 0.02 9.15
CA LEU A 329 34.17 -0.09 10.35
C LEU A 329 33.70 -1.53 10.61
N LEU A 330 33.28 -2.25 9.57
CA LEU A 330 32.88 -3.65 9.69
C LEU A 330 34.06 -4.53 10.10
N LYS A 331 35.25 -4.34 9.51
CA LYS A 331 36.43 -5.12 9.90
C LYS A 331 36.90 -4.84 11.33
N ALA A 332 36.74 -3.61 11.81
CA ALA A 332 37.22 -3.19 13.13
C ALA A 332 36.20 -3.43 14.25
N PHE A 333 34.90 -3.33 13.96
CA PHE A 333 33.85 -3.25 14.99
C PHE A 333 32.63 -4.13 14.73
N ALA A 334 32.56 -4.89 13.63
CA ALA A 334 31.41 -5.75 13.40
C ALA A 334 31.30 -6.78 14.52
N LYS A 335 30.14 -6.79 15.17
CA LYS A 335 29.71 -7.91 16.00
C LYS A 335 28.94 -8.88 15.10
N GLU A 336 28.92 -10.16 15.45
CA GLU A 336 27.99 -11.12 14.82
C GLU A 336 26.56 -10.66 15.12
N GLY A 337 25.98 -9.88 14.20
CA GLY A 337 24.60 -9.42 14.26
C GLY A 337 23.69 -10.32 13.44
N ASN A 338 22.49 -10.58 13.94
CA ASN A 338 21.50 -11.39 13.25
C ASN A 338 20.68 -10.53 12.27
N LEU A 339 20.83 -10.79 10.97
CA LEU A 339 20.13 -10.06 9.92
C LEU A 339 18.60 -10.20 10.02
N GLU A 340 18.10 -11.36 10.48
CA GLU A 340 16.67 -11.60 10.64
C GLU A 340 16.06 -10.73 11.76
N GLU A 341 16.76 -10.57 12.88
CA GLU A 341 16.32 -9.67 13.96
C GLU A 341 16.29 -8.20 13.50
N ALA A 342 17.26 -7.80 12.67
CA ALA A 342 17.29 -6.45 12.10
C ALA A 342 16.13 -6.22 11.11
N LYS A 343 15.82 -7.21 10.26
CA LYS A 343 14.65 -7.19 9.37
C LYS A 343 13.35 -7.06 10.19
N GLN A 344 13.20 -7.81 11.28
CA GLN A 344 12.03 -7.73 12.15
C GLN A 344 11.85 -6.34 12.80
N LYS A 345 12.94 -5.73 13.30
CA LYS A 345 12.90 -4.36 13.86
C LYS A 345 12.47 -3.32 12.83
N ILE A 346 12.82 -3.51 11.56
CA ILE A 346 12.40 -2.64 10.46
C ILE A 346 10.93 -2.79 10.14
N THR A 347 10.44 -4.02 10.05
CA THR A 347 9.01 -4.26 9.83
C THR A 347 8.16 -3.60 10.92
N ALA A 348 8.57 -3.73 12.19
CA ALA A 348 7.92 -3.06 13.32
C ALA A 348 8.00 -1.53 13.24
N SER A 349 9.18 -0.98 12.91
CA SER A 349 9.39 0.47 12.79
C SER A 349 8.64 1.08 11.60
N LYS A 350 8.53 0.36 10.48
CA LYS A 350 7.80 0.75 9.28
C LYS A 350 6.28 0.72 9.50
N ALA A 351 5.78 -0.23 10.30
CA ALA A 351 4.39 -0.25 10.73
C ALA A 351 4.10 0.98 11.62
N GLN A 352 4.96 1.22 12.61
CA GLN A 352 4.85 2.38 13.48
C GLN A 352 4.89 3.70 12.71
N SER A 353 5.80 3.83 11.72
CA SER A 353 5.94 5.01 10.86
C SER A 353 4.75 5.24 9.91
N LYS A 354 3.92 4.22 9.66
CA LYS A 354 2.66 4.33 8.91
C LYS A 354 1.44 4.63 9.77
N GLY A 355 1.58 4.63 11.09
CA GLY A 355 0.48 4.93 12.04
C GLY A 355 -0.23 3.68 12.50
N ILE A 356 0.36 2.53 12.22
CA ILE A 356 -0.09 1.24 12.66
C ILE A 356 0.58 1.01 14.03
N PRO A 357 -0.17 0.84 15.14
CA PRO A 357 0.42 0.59 16.45
C PRO A 357 1.35 -0.62 16.40
N ALA A 358 2.46 -0.55 17.14
CA ALA A 358 3.40 -1.67 17.24
C ALA A 358 2.72 -2.85 17.94
N ALA A 359 2.63 -4.00 17.26
CA ALA A 359 2.13 -5.22 17.87
C ALA A 359 3.08 -5.66 18.98
N ALA A 360 2.61 -5.65 20.23
CA ALA A 360 3.18 -6.51 21.26
C ALA A 360 3.00 -7.98 20.80
N ALA A 361 4.08 -8.77 20.94
CA ALA A 361 4.14 -10.23 20.79
C ALA A 361 3.08 -10.87 19.87
N ALA A 362 3.48 -11.22 18.64
CA ALA A 362 2.70 -11.97 17.65
C ALA A 362 1.19 -11.68 17.73
N SER A 363 0.73 -10.60 17.10
CA SER A 363 -0.68 -10.27 17.02
C SER A 363 -1.43 -11.42 16.34
N VAL A 364 -2.00 -12.32 17.14
CA VAL A 364 -2.87 -13.38 16.67
C VAL A 364 -4.04 -12.71 15.96
N LYS A 365 -4.24 -13.02 14.69
CA LYS A 365 -5.33 -12.46 13.91
C LYS A 365 -6.62 -13.17 14.29
N ILE A 366 -7.38 -12.54 15.18
CA ILE A 366 -8.68 -13.00 15.64
C ILE A 366 -9.77 -12.22 14.89
N VAL A 367 -10.70 -12.93 14.27
CA VAL A 367 -11.84 -12.35 13.54
C VAL A 367 -13.15 -12.87 14.10
N PHE A 368 -14.14 -11.98 14.20
CA PHE A 368 -15.52 -12.37 14.43
C PHE A 368 -16.29 -12.41 13.10
N ALA A 369 -16.66 -13.59 12.63
CA ALA A 369 -17.34 -13.75 11.35
C ALA A 369 -18.84 -14.01 11.52
N CYS A 370 -19.66 -13.38 10.67
CA CYS A 370 -21.07 -13.75 10.48
C CYS A 370 -21.43 -13.74 8.99
N ASP A 371 -22.64 -14.16 8.65
CA ASP A 371 -23.03 -14.33 7.24
C ASP A 371 -23.11 -13.00 6.47
N ALA A 372 -23.64 -11.94 7.08
CA ALA A 372 -23.91 -10.65 6.43
C ALA A 372 -23.06 -9.47 6.96
N GLY A 373 -22.13 -9.71 7.87
CA GLY A 373 -21.24 -8.67 8.40
C GLY A 373 -21.88 -7.55 9.25
N MET A 374 -23.18 -7.56 9.55
CA MET A 374 -23.84 -6.47 10.31
C MET A 374 -24.66 -6.91 11.53
N GLY A 375 -24.71 -6.03 12.54
CA GLY A 375 -25.54 -6.13 13.76
C GLY A 375 -24.93 -6.98 14.88
N SER A 376 -25.00 -8.30 14.75
CA SER A 376 -24.65 -9.24 15.84
C SER A 376 -23.14 -9.53 15.96
N SER A 377 -22.42 -9.53 14.84
CA SER A 377 -20.96 -9.69 14.81
C SER A 377 -20.21 -8.49 15.36
N ALA A 378 -20.74 -7.28 15.14
CA ALA A 378 -20.21 -6.05 15.71
C ALA A 378 -20.27 -6.05 17.25
N MET A 379 -21.38 -6.52 17.83
CA MET A 379 -21.52 -6.66 19.28
C MET A 379 -20.57 -7.74 19.86
N GLY A 380 -20.48 -8.91 19.22
CA GLY A 380 -19.58 -9.98 19.65
C GLY A 380 -18.10 -9.59 19.59
N ALA A 381 -17.69 -8.91 18.50
CA ALA A 381 -16.34 -8.37 18.33
C ALA A 381 -15.98 -7.33 19.39
N ALA A 382 -16.90 -6.42 19.73
CA ALA A 382 -16.71 -5.42 20.77
C ALA A 382 -16.56 -6.06 22.17
N ASN A 383 -17.38 -7.07 22.47
CA ASN A 383 -17.32 -7.81 23.74
C ASN A 383 -16.01 -8.57 23.92
N LEU A 384 -15.56 -9.31 22.89
CA LEU A 384 -14.31 -10.05 22.93
C LEU A 384 -13.08 -9.12 23.01
N THR A 385 -13.10 -8.01 22.26
CA THR A 385 -12.06 -6.96 22.35
C THR A 385 -11.95 -6.39 23.77
N LYS A 386 -13.09 -6.11 24.43
CA LYS A 386 -13.11 -5.60 25.80
C LYS A 386 -12.57 -6.63 26.80
N LYS A 387 -12.91 -7.92 26.64
CA LYS A 387 -12.41 -9.01 27.47
C LYS A 387 -10.89 -9.22 27.33
N LEU A 388 -10.38 -9.24 26.10
CA LEU A 388 -8.93 -9.34 25.82
C LEU A 388 -8.16 -8.18 26.48
N LYS A 389 -8.66 -6.95 26.33
CA LYS A 389 -8.06 -5.77 27.00
C LYS A 389 -8.06 -5.87 28.52
N ASN A 390 -9.17 -6.32 29.12
CA ASN A 390 -9.24 -6.54 30.57
C ASN A 390 -8.26 -7.62 31.05
N ALA A 391 -7.89 -8.57 30.18
CA ALA A 391 -6.92 -9.62 30.47
C ALA A 391 -5.46 -9.21 30.21
N GLY A 392 -5.21 -7.96 29.81
CA GLY A 392 -3.87 -7.44 29.49
C GLY A 392 -3.40 -7.71 28.06
N ILE A 393 -4.28 -8.17 27.17
CA ILE A 393 -3.98 -8.52 25.77
C ILE A 393 -4.56 -7.41 24.86
N ASP A 394 -3.70 -6.59 24.24
CA ASP A 394 -4.13 -5.48 23.38
C ASP A 394 -4.37 -5.93 21.93
N ILE A 395 -5.43 -6.72 21.73
CA ILE A 395 -5.91 -7.17 20.41
C ILE A 395 -7.29 -6.58 20.14
N ASN A 396 -7.43 -5.88 19.03
CA ASN A 396 -8.72 -5.43 18.50
C ASN A 396 -9.28 -6.51 17.56
N VAL A 397 -10.47 -7.03 17.86
CA VAL A 397 -11.12 -8.07 17.05
C VAL A 397 -12.01 -7.38 16.01
N PRO A 398 -11.66 -7.40 14.71
CA PRO A 398 -12.56 -6.95 13.65
C PRO A 398 -13.69 -7.96 13.42
N HIS A 399 -14.77 -7.48 12.81
CA HIS A 399 -15.84 -8.34 12.31
C HIS A 399 -15.91 -8.29 10.79
N TYR A 400 -16.24 -9.41 10.17
CA TYR A 400 -16.36 -9.55 8.72
C TYR A 400 -17.59 -10.37 8.35
N ALA A 401 -18.10 -10.17 7.13
CA ALA A 401 -18.84 -11.22 6.47
C ALA A 401 -17.90 -12.41 6.23
N LEU A 402 -18.38 -13.64 6.35
CA LEU A 402 -17.53 -14.83 6.30
C LEU A 402 -16.69 -14.92 5.01
N ASN A 403 -17.23 -14.46 3.89
CA ASN A 403 -16.56 -14.45 2.59
C ASN A 403 -15.45 -13.38 2.49
N GLU A 404 -15.44 -12.41 3.40
CA GLU A 404 -14.49 -11.30 3.46
C GLU A 404 -13.41 -11.50 4.53
N VAL A 405 -13.47 -12.61 5.28
CA VAL A 405 -12.45 -12.95 6.28
C VAL A 405 -11.09 -13.08 5.59
N PRO A 406 -10.04 -12.40 6.08
CA PRO A 406 -8.68 -12.53 5.54
C PRO A 406 -8.17 -13.97 5.65
N LEU A 407 -7.54 -14.50 4.60
CA LEU A 407 -7.07 -15.89 4.55
C LEU A 407 -5.93 -16.21 5.54
N ASP A 408 -5.26 -15.18 6.04
CA ASP A 408 -4.19 -15.30 7.05
C ASP A 408 -4.71 -15.12 8.50
N THR A 409 -6.04 -15.21 8.68
CA THR A 409 -6.69 -15.24 9.99
C THR A 409 -6.28 -16.52 10.74
N GLN A 410 -5.91 -16.38 12.00
CA GLN A 410 -5.45 -17.50 12.84
C GLN A 410 -6.58 -18.03 13.74
N ILE A 411 -7.52 -17.16 14.12
CA ILE A 411 -8.69 -17.54 14.92
C ILE A 411 -9.95 -16.94 14.31
N ILE A 412 -10.96 -17.79 14.08
CA ILE A 412 -12.30 -17.35 13.67
C ILE A 412 -13.29 -17.67 14.78
N VAL A 413 -14.01 -16.66 15.25
CA VAL A 413 -15.18 -16.81 16.13
C VAL A 413 -16.43 -16.64 15.27
N THR A 414 -17.28 -17.66 15.20
CA THR A 414 -18.47 -17.65 14.32
C THR A 414 -19.60 -18.47 14.93
N GLN A 415 -20.82 -18.33 14.42
CA GLN A 415 -21.93 -19.17 14.86
C GLN A 415 -21.69 -20.64 14.50
N THR A 416 -22.19 -21.56 15.33
CA THR A 416 -22.03 -23.01 15.13
C THR A 416 -22.46 -23.47 13.72
N SER A 417 -23.52 -22.87 13.16
CA SER A 417 -24.02 -23.12 11.80
C SER A 417 -23.08 -22.71 10.67
N LEU A 418 -22.08 -21.85 10.95
CA LEU A 418 -21.14 -21.29 9.97
C LEU A 418 -19.73 -21.90 10.11
N LYS A 419 -19.54 -22.89 10.98
CA LYS A 419 -18.24 -23.51 11.26
C LYS A 419 -17.59 -24.11 10.01
N GLU A 420 -18.35 -24.85 9.21
CA GLU A 420 -17.84 -25.50 7.99
C GLU A 420 -17.41 -24.46 6.95
N ARG A 421 -18.25 -23.46 6.69
CA ARG A 421 -17.90 -22.35 5.78
C ARG A 421 -16.68 -21.54 6.27
N ALA A 422 -16.49 -21.43 7.59
CA ALA A 422 -15.30 -20.80 8.16
C ALA A 422 -14.03 -21.64 7.93
N ALA A 423 -14.16 -22.97 8.01
CA ALA A 423 -13.07 -23.91 7.73
C ALA A 423 -12.69 -23.92 6.25
N ASP A 424 -13.68 -23.84 5.36
CA ASP A 424 -13.43 -23.72 3.91
C ASP A 424 -12.72 -22.41 3.58
N ARG A 425 -13.10 -21.31 4.23
CA ARG A 425 -12.50 -20.00 4.01
C ARG A 425 -11.08 -19.90 4.57
N CYS A 426 -10.83 -20.41 5.77
CA CYS A 426 -9.51 -20.38 6.39
C CYS A 426 -9.19 -21.76 7.00
N PRO A 427 -8.67 -22.71 6.20
CA PRO A 427 -8.41 -24.09 6.64
C PRO A 427 -7.39 -24.19 7.77
N ASN A 428 -6.50 -23.20 7.86
CA ASN A 428 -5.43 -23.14 8.85
C ASN A 428 -5.82 -22.36 10.11
N ALA A 429 -7.05 -21.84 10.19
CA ALA A 429 -7.53 -21.07 11.34
C ALA A 429 -8.16 -21.98 12.40
N LYS A 430 -7.93 -21.68 13.69
CA LYS A 430 -8.67 -22.30 14.79
C LYS A 430 -10.06 -21.68 14.88
N ILE A 431 -11.11 -22.50 14.74
CA ILE A 431 -12.49 -22.01 14.70
C ILE A 431 -13.18 -22.26 16.04
N TYR A 432 -13.66 -21.20 16.67
CA TYR A 432 -14.48 -21.24 17.88
C TYR A 432 -15.95 -21.04 17.50
N PRO A 433 -16.74 -22.13 17.44
CA PRO A 433 -18.18 -22.02 17.25
C PRO A 433 -18.84 -21.50 18.53
N ILE A 434 -19.67 -20.46 18.43
CA ILE A 434 -20.49 -19.95 19.53
C ILE A 434 -21.97 -20.23 19.28
N SER A 435 -22.72 -20.37 20.37
CA SER A 435 -24.18 -20.56 20.37
C SER A 435 -24.95 -19.27 20.66
N ASN A 436 -24.35 -18.34 21.41
CA ASN A 436 -24.95 -17.07 21.80
C ASN A 436 -23.89 -15.95 21.89
N PHE A 437 -24.20 -14.77 21.37
CA PHE A 437 -23.31 -13.58 21.33
C PHE A 437 -23.06 -12.94 22.71
N MET A 438 -23.80 -13.38 23.73
CA MET A 438 -23.68 -12.90 25.12
C MET A 438 -23.09 -13.96 26.06
N ALA A 439 -22.71 -15.14 25.55
CA ALA A 439 -22.22 -16.23 26.40
C ALA A 439 -20.79 -15.92 26.90
N SER A 440 -20.63 -15.83 28.21
CA SER A 440 -19.38 -15.39 28.84
C SER A 440 -18.28 -16.47 28.79
N ALA A 441 -18.66 -17.75 28.88
CA ALA A 441 -17.73 -18.87 29.07
C ALA A 441 -16.84 -19.16 27.84
N GLU A 442 -17.41 -19.11 26.62
CA GLU A 442 -16.67 -19.35 25.38
C GLU A 442 -15.63 -18.25 25.11
N TYR A 443 -15.93 -17.01 25.51
CA TYR A 443 -14.96 -15.91 25.42
C TYR A 443 -13.82 -16.04 26.43
N ASP A 444 -14.09 -16.60 27.61
CA ASP A 444 -13.04 -16.83 28.61
C ASP A 444 -12.06 -17.90 28.11
N GLN A 445 -12.55 -18.96 27.44
CA GLN A 445 -11.70 -19.96 26.80
C GLN A 445 -10.81 -19.38 25.68
N ILE A 446 -11.35 -18.47 24.86
CA ILE A 446 -10.57 -17.81 23.80
C ILE A 446 -9.45 -16.95 24.42
N VAL A 447 -9.74 -16.23 25.51
CA VAL A 447 -8.76 -15.42 26.23
C VAL A 447 -7.65 -16.30 26.83
N ASP A 448 -8.00 -17.45 27.42
CA ASP A 448 -7.05 -18.39 28.01
C ASP A 448 -6.18 -19.08 26.94
N ASP A 449 -6.77 -19.52 25.82
CA ASP A 449 -6.02 -20.09 24.70
C ASP A 449 -5.04 -19.08 24.10
N VAL A 450 -5.44 -17.80 24.04
CA VAL A 450 -4.57 -16.71 23.57
C VAL A 450 -3.47 -16.39 24.56
N ARG A 451 -3.74 -16.47 25.86
CA ARG A 451 -2.74 -16.26 26.90
C ARG A 451 -1.73 -17.40 26.99
N CYS A 452 -2.15 -18.64 26.77
CA CYS A 452 -1.31 -19.84 26.87
C CYS A 452 -0.58 -20.20 25.57
N GLY A 453 -0.84 -19.50 24.45
CA GLY A 453 -0.20 -19.76 23.16
C GLY A 453 -0.63 -21.07 22.49
N ASN A 454 -1.81 -21.59 22.84
CA ASN A 454 -2.28 -22.93 22.48
C ASN A 454 -3.01 -22.92 21.11
N PHE A 455 -2.26 -22.62 20.05
CA PHE A 455 -2.74 -22.56 18.67
C PHE A 455 -2.04 -23.60 17.77
N GLU A 456 -2.33 -24.88 17.96
CA GLU A 456 -1.82 -25.89 17.04
C GLU A 456 -2.50 -25.79 15.66
N THR A 457 -1.68 -25.58 14.63
CA THR A 457 -2.06 -25.63 13.21
C THR A 457 -2.18 -27.10 12.78
N GLY A 458 -3.40 -27.57 12.52
CA GLY A 458 -3.63 -28.97 12.15
C GLY A 458 -3.13 -29.28 10.73
N ASN A 459 -2.34 -30.35 10.58
CA ASN A 459 -2.30 -31.08 9.31
C ASN A 459 -2.11 -32.60 9.48
N SER A 460 -2.90 -33.37 8.70
CA SER A 460 -2.84 -34.81 8.36
C SER A 460 -3.18 -35.83 9.49
N ALA A 461 -3.95 -36.92 9.35
CA ALA A 461 -4.61 -37.69 8.26
C ALA A 461 -5.65 -38.67 8.94
N PRO A 462 -6.29 -39.70 8.31
CA PRO A 462 -6.42 -40.11 6.90
C PRO A 462 -7.90 -40.30 6.42
N ALA A 463 -8.05 -40.68 5.14
CA ALA A 463 -9.29 -40.80 4.36
C ALA A 463 -10.46 -41.59 4.99
N LYS A 464 -11.67 -41.06 4.84
CA LYS A 464 -12.93 -41.80 4.90
C LYS A 464 -13.83 -41.36 3.74
N LYS A 465 -14.32 -42.34 2.97
CA LYS A 465 -15.27 -42.19 1.85
C LYS A 465 -16.41 -41.26 2.23
N THR A 466 -16.43 -40.04 1.70
CA THR A 466 -17.59 -39.14 1.84
C THR A 466 -18.63 -39.54 0.80
N ALA A 467 -19.87 -39.71 1.24
CA ALA A 467 -20.99 -40.09 0.39
C ALA A 467 -21.16 -39.10 -0.78
N ILE A 468 -21.45 -39.64 -1.97
CA ILE A 468 -21.70 -38.84 -3.17
C ILE A 468 -22.97 -38.01 -2.93
N ASP A 469 -22.85 -36.69 -2.98
CA ASP A 469 -24.00 -35.81 -2.93
C ASP A 469 -24.66 -35.79 -4.32
N LEU A 470 -25.77 -36.53 -4.45
CA LEU A 470 -26.50 -36.67 -5.71
C LEU A 470 -27.02 -35.33 -6.26
N SER A 471 -27.18 -34.30 -5.41
CA SER A 471 -27.58 -32.95 -5.85
C SER A 471 -26.47 -32.22 -6.62
N LYS A 472 -25.23 -32.72 -6.56
CA LYS A 472 -24.05 -32.18 -7.26
C LYS A 472 -23.59 -33.04 -8.43
N VAL A 473 -24.49 -33.89 -8.95
CA VAL A 473 -24.31 -34.62 -10.20
C VAL A 473 -24.90 -33.80 -11.33
N VAL A 474 -24.12 -33.51 -12.37
CA VAL A 474 -24.57 -32.72 -13.52
C VAL A 474 -24.30 -33.46 -14.83
N PHE A 475 -25.10 -33.14 -15.84
CA PHE A 475 -24.90 -33.61 -17.20
C PHE A 475 -24.41 -32.46 -18.09
N ALA A 476 -23.24 -32.59 -18.72
CA ALA A 476 -22.66 -31.53 -19.54
C ALA A 476 -22.51 -31.94 -21.01
N CYS A 477 -22.70 -31.00 -21.93
CA CYS A 477 -22.27 -31.14 -23.32
C CYS A 477 -21.65 -29.82 -23.83
N ASP A 478 -21.16 -29.80 -25.07
CA ASP A 478 -20.41 -28.63 -25.58
C ASP A 478 -21.27 -27.35 -25.64
N ALA A 479 -22.49 -27.47 -26.19
CA ALA A 479 -23.41 -26.34 -26.37
C ALA A 479 -24.57 -26.29 -25.35
N GLY A 480 -24.64 -27.24 -24.41
CA GLY A 480 -25.69 -27.30 -23.41
C GLY A 480 -27.11 -27.58 -23.90
N MET A 481 -27.35 -27.86 -25.19
CA MET A 481 -28.72 -28.03 -25.74
C MET A 481 -29.00 -29.41 -26.36
N GLY A 482 -30.28 -29.81 -26.27
CA GLY A 482 -30.89 -30.99 -26.90
C GLY A 482 -30.42 -32.33 -26.34
N SER A 483 -29.15 -32.68 -26.58
CA SER A 483 -28.58 -33.97 -26.20
C SER A 483 -28.25 -34.09 -24.70
N SER A 484 -27.80 -33.00 -24.08
CA SER A 484 -27.57 -32.91 -22.63
C SER A 484 -28.87 -32.96 -21.83
N ALA A 485 -29.94 -32.33 -22.33
CA ALA A 485 -31.26 -32.39 -21.73
C ALA A 485 -31.83 -33.81 -21.75
N MET A 486 -31.68 -34.53 -22.87
CA MET A 486 -32.09 -35.93 -22.97
C MET A 486 -31.29 -36.84 -22.03
N GLY A 487 -29.96 -36.65 -21.96
CA GLY A 487 -29.10 -37.43 -21.07
C GLY A 487 -29.39 -37.19 -19.59
N ALA A 488 -29.56 -35.93 -19.20
CA ALA A 488 -29.99 -35.54 -17.86
C ALA A 488 -31.35 -36.15 -17.49
N ALA A 489 -32.36 -36.04 -18.38
CA ALA A 489 -33.68 -36.61 -18.12
C ALA A 489 -33.66 -38.15 -18.05
N SER A 490 -32.76 -38.82 -18.77
CA SER A 490 -32.55 -40.27 -18.67
C SER A 490 -31.95 -40.63 -17.31
N LEU A 491 -30.90 -39.92 -16.89
CA LEU A 491 -30.21 -40.16 -15.63
C LEU A 491 -31.12 -39.86 -14.42
N SER A 492 -31.83 -38.73 -14.43
CA SER A 492 -32.83 -38.37 -13.39
C SER A 492 -33.91 -39.45 -13.26
N ARG A 493 -34.43 -39.98 -14.36
CA ARG A 493 -35.44 -41.05 -14.32
C ARG A 493 -34.89 -42.33 -13.72
N LYS A 494 -33.64 -42.70 -14.03
CA LYS A 494 -33.02 -43.91 -13.47
C LYS A 494 -32.70 -43.77 -11.99
N LEU A 495 -32.21 -42.61 -11.54
CA LEU A 495 -32.04 -42.31 -10.12
C LEU A 495 -33.37 -42.36 -9.37
N LYS A 496 -34.44 -41.80 -9.95
CA LYS A 496 -35.80 -41.87 -9.39
C LYS A 496 -36.32 -43.31 -9.28
N SER A 497 -36.11 -44.13 -10.31
CA SER A 497 -36.45 -45.56 -10.27
C SER A 497 -35.63 -46.35 -9.25
N ALA A 498 -34.42 -45.89 -8.92
CA ALA A 498 -33.57 -46.44 -7.87
C ALA A 498 -33.90 -45.91 -6.46
N GLY A 499 -34.98 -45.14 -6.30
CA GLY A 499 -35.44 -44.62 -5.00
C GLY A 499 -34.86 -43.27 -4.59
N HIS A 500 -34.11 -42.60 -5.47
CA HIS A 500 -33.53 -41.28 -5.22
C HIS A 500 -34.18 -40.23 -6.12
N ASP A 501 -35.10 -39.43 -5.57
CA ASP A 501 -35.82 -38.40 -6.33
C ASP A 501 -34.94 -37.14 -6.54
N VAL A 502 -33.99 -37.26 -7.46
CA VAL A 502 -33.02 -36.22 -7.80
C VAL A 502 -33.16 -35.83 -9.26
N ASN A 503 -33.32 -34.53 -9.50
CA ASN A 503 -33.33 -33.97 -10.84
C ASN A 503 -31.92 -33.50 -11.21
N VAL A 504 -31.25 -34.26 -12.06
CA VAL A 504 -29.93 -33.93 -12.60
C VAL A 504 -30.05 -32.72 -13.53
N PRO A 505 -29.40 -31.58 -13.22
CA PRO A 505 -29.36 -30.44 -14.12
C PRO A 505 -28.40 -30.69 -15.28
N HIS A 506 -28.60 -29.96 -16.38
CA HIS A 506 -27.69 -29.97 -17.51
C HIS A 506 -27.14 -28.59 -17.84
N TYR A 507 -25.88 -28.55 -18.29
CA TYR A 507 -25.15 -27.31 -18.59
C TYR A 507 -24.33 -27.43 -19.88
N ALA A 508 -24.00 -26.28 -20.48
CA ALA A 508 -22.82 -26.21 -21.33
C ALA A 508 -21.56 -26.37 -20.46
N LEU A 509 -20.50 -27.02 -20.98
CA LEU A 509 -19.31 -27.30 -20.16
C LEU A 509 -18.70 -26.07 -19.49
N ASN A 510 -18.69 -24.93 -20.19
CA ASN A 510 -18.13 -23.69 -19.65
C ASN A 510 -18.98 -23.09 -18.51
N GLU A 511 -20.22 -23.56 -18.35
CA GLU A 511 -21.20 -23.07 -17.38
C GLU A 511 -21.40 -24.04 -16.21
N VAL A 512 -20.69 -25.18 -16.20
CA VAL A 512 -20.74 -26.14 -15.10
C VAL A 512 -20.27 -25.46 -13.80
N PRO A 513 -21.04 -25.56 -12.70
CA PRO A 513 -20.64 -25.04 -11.38
C PRO A 513 -19.34 -25.68 -10.89
N LEU A 514 -18.41 -24.88 -10.36
CA LEU A 514 -17.08 -25.35 -9.95
C LEU A 514 -17.09 -26.27 -8.71
N ASP A 515 -18.20 -26.28 -7.96
CA ASP A 515 -18.40 -27.16 -6.81
C ASP A 515 -19.08 -28.49 -7.19
N THR A 516 -19.30 -28.74 -8.48
CA THR A 516 -19.83 -29.99 -9.02
C THR A 516 -18.93 -31.15 -8.60
N GLN A 517 -19.53 -32.22 -8.06
CA GLN A 517 -18.77 -33.41 -7.66
C GLN A 517 -18.65 -34.40 -8.81
N ILE A 518 -19.68 -34.49 -9.67
CA ILE A 518 -19.72 -35.49 -10.74
C ILE A 518 -20.25 -34.87 -12.03
N ILE A 519 -19.51 -35.08 -13.12
CA ILE A 519 -19.88 -34.63 -14.47
C ILE A 519 -20.07 -35.84 -15.37
N VAL A 520 -21.27 -36.00 -15.93
CA VAL A 520 -21.53 -36.95 -17.02
C VAL A 520 -21.49 -36.19 -18.35
N THR A 521 -20.61 -36.60 -19.28
CA THR A 521 -20.40 -35.90 -20.55
C THR A 521 -19.99 -36.87 -21.66
N GLN A 522 -19.96 -36.43 -22.91
CA GLN A 522 -19.46 -37.26 -24.02
C GLN A 522 -17.96 -37.54 -23.88
N THR A 523 -17.52 -38.72 -24.31
CA THR A 523 -16.10 -39.13 -24.27
C THR A 523 -15.16 -38.11 -24.91
N SER A 524 -15.56 -37.47 -26.01
CA SER A 524 -14.77 -36.44 -26.72
C SER A 524 -14.53 -35.16 -25.90
N LEU A 525 -15.30 -34.93 -24.82
CA LEU A 525 -15.27 -33.71 -24.02
C LEU A 525 -14.66 -33.92 -22.62
N LYS A 526 -14.13 -35.11 -22.34
CA LYS A 526 -13.60 -35.50 -21.03
C LYS A 526 -12.49 -34.55 -20.54
N GLU A 527 -11.52 -34.21 -21.39
CA GLU A 527 -10.40 -33.33 -20.99
C GLU A 527 -10.89 -31.92 -20.65
N ARG A 528 -11.77 -31.36 -21.48
CA ARG A 528 -12.38 -30.04 -21.21
C ARG A 528 -13.21 -30.03 -19.92
N ALA A 529 -13.87 -31.12 -19.56
CA ALA A 529 -14.58 -31.24 -18.30
C ALA A 529 -13.63 -31.28 -17.09
N ALA A 530 -12.47 -31.93 -17.23
CA ALA A 530 -11.43 -31.99 -16.19
C ALA A 530 -10.78 -30.63 -15.97
N ASP A 531 -10.50 -29.88 -17.04
CA ASP A 531 -9.95 -28.53 -16.93
C ASP A 531 -10.95 -27.58 -16.23
N ARG A 532 -12.24 -27.75 -16.51
CA ARG A 532 -13.29 -26.93 -15.89
C ARG A 532 -13.48 -27.24 -14.40
N CYS A 533 -13.56 -28.51 -14.03
CA CYS A 533 -13.73 -28.94 -12.65
C CYS A 533 -12.69 -30.02 -12.28
N PRO A 534 -11.46 -29.64 -11.88
CA PRO A 534 -10.36 -30.57 -11.64
C PRO A 534 -10.62 -31.59 -10.54
N ASN A 535 -11.52 -31.25 -9.61
CA ASN A 535 -11.85 -32.08 -8.46
C ASN A 535 -13.13 -32.94 -8.68
N ALA A 536 -13.78 -32.81 -9.84
CA ALA A 536 -14.99 -33.58 -10.16
C ALA A 536 -14.65 -34.96 -10.76
N LYS A 537 -15.42 -35.99 -10.41
CA LYS A 537 -15.32 -37.30 -11.07
C LYS A 537 -16.08 -37.26 -12.41
N ILE A 538 -15.40 -37.61 -13.50
CA ILE A 538 -15.96 -37.50 -14.85
C ILE A 538 -16.36 -38.88 -15.37
N TYR A 539 -17.62 -39.00 -15.79
CA TYR A 539 -18.18 -40.18 -16.44
C TYR A 539 -18.37 -39.91 -17.94
N PRO A 540 -17.47 -40.40 -18.80
CA PRO A 540 -17.63 -40.30 -20.24
C PRO A 540 -18.66 -41.31 -20.74
N ILE A 541 -19.62 -40.86 -21.56
CA ILE A 541 -20.59 -41.72 -22.25
C ILE A 541 -20.35 -41.71 -23.77
N SER A 542 -20.65 -42.83 -24.42
CA SER A 542 -20.46 -42.99 -25.86
C SER A 542 -21.72 -42.62 -26.67
N ASN A 543 -22.91 -42.80 -26.09
CA ASN A 543 -24.18 -42.53 -26.74
C ASN A 543 -25.26 -42.11 -25.74
N PHE A 544 -25.96 -41.00 -26.03
CA PHE A 544 -27.01 -40.46 -25.16
C PHE A 544 -28.20 -41.39 -24.94
N MET A 545 -28.41 -42.37 -25.82
CA MET A 545 -29.53 -43.32 -25.77
C MET A 545 -29.14 -44.71 -25.22
N ALA A 546 -27.86 -44.94 -24.89
CA ALA A 546 -27.39 -46.25 -24.44
C ALA A 546 -27.75 -46.49 -22.97
N SER A 547 -28.88 -47.17 -22.71
CA SER A 547 -29.40 -47.39 -21.36
C SER A 547 -28.39 -48.04 -20.40
N ALA A 548 -27.54 -48.95 -20.87
CA ALA A 548 -26.61 -49.70 -20.03
C ALA A 548 -25.54 -48.83 -19.35
N GLU A 549 -25.02 -47.78 -20.03
CA GLU A 549 -24.01 -46.88 -19.44
C GLU A 549 -24.60 -46.09 -18.27
N TYR A 550 -25.86 -45.66 -18.39
CA TYR A 550 -26.54 -44.96 -17.31
C TYR A 550 -26.86 -45.88 -16.11
N ASP A 551 -27.13 -47.17 -16.34
CA ASP A 551 -27.35 -48.11 -15.23
C ASP A 551 -26.07 -48.30 -14.41
N GLN A 552 -24.92 -48.41 -15.07
CA GLN A 552 -23.63 -48.49 -14.40
C GLN A 552 -23.30 -47.23 -13.61
N ILE A 553 -23.52 -46.05 -14.21
CA ILE A 553 -23.32 -44.76 -13.52
C ILE A 553 -24.21 -44.70 -12.28
N VAL A 554 -25.49 -45.07 -12.39
CA VAL A 554 -26.42 -45.06 -11.25
C VAL A 554 -25.98 -46.02 -10.15
N SER A 555 -25.57 -47.26 -10.47
CA SER A 555 -25.03 -48.21 -9.47
C SER A 555 -23.82 -47.62 -8.72
N GLU A 556 -22.88 -47.01 -9.45
CA GLU A 556 -21.70 -46.39 -8.83
C GLU A 556 -22.06 -45.17 -7.96
N LEU A 557 -23.05 -44.39 -8.38
CA LEU A 557 -23.51 -43.19 -7.65
C LEU A 557 -24.21 -43.55 -6.33
N ILE A 558 -25.03 -44.60 -6.33
CA ILE A 558 -25.82 -45.01 -5.16
C ILE A 558 -25.08 -46.05 -4.29
N GLY A 559 -23.93 -46.54 -4.75
CA GLY A 559 -23.09 -47.50 -4.02
C GLY A 559 -23.69 -48.91 -3.94
N ALA A 560 -24.43 -49.33 -4.97
CA ALA A 560 -25.04 -50.66 -5.10
C ALA A 560 -24.17 -51.62 -5.91
#